data_AF-A0A9X1MAW9-F1
#
_entry.id   AF-A0A9X1MAW9-F1
#
_cell.length_a   1.000
_cell.length_b   1.000
_cell.length_c   1.000
_cell.angle_alpha   90.00
_cell.angle_beta   90.00
_cell.angle_gamma   90.00
#
_symmetry.space_group_name_H-M   'P 1'
#
loop_
_entity.id
_entity.type
_entity.pdbx_description
1 polymer ?
#
loop_
_entity_poly.entity_id
_entity_poly.type
_entity_poly.pdbx_seq_one_letter_code
_entity_poly.pdbx_strand_id
1 'polypeptide(L)'
;MGFILGLILSLVILAMGWCAYTGRWRTWLGHPGLLPRVKGYPALGMLYGGAGLLTGTLLWDVDGDSIPRPLLAVLLVVILGGIWTFLMSLVWLPRFMIPRWVKMAENVKEHAG
;
A
#
# COMPACT_ATOMS: atom_id res chain seq x y z
N MET A 1 21.94 -10.24 -8.03
CA MET A 1 21.43 -10.51 -6.66
C MET A 1 20.40 -9.48 -6.18
N GLY A 2 20.60 -8.17 -6.42
CA GLY A 2 19.65 -7.13 -5.97
C GLY A 2 18.22 -7.22 -6.55
N PHE A 3 18.07 -7.63 -7.81
CA PHE A 3 16.75 -7.78 -8.47
C PHE A 3 15.85 -8.83 -7.79
N ILE A 4 16.36 -10.04 -7.58
CA ILE A 4 15.63 -11.14 -6.93
C ILE A 4 15.24 -10.76 -5.50
N LEU A 5 16.16 -10.12 -4.75
CA LEU A 5 15.89 -9.60 -3.40
C LEU A 5 14.77 -8.57 -3.41
N GLY A 6 14.79 -7.61 -4.34
CA GLY A 6 13.75 -6.62 -4.51
C GLY A 6 12.39 -7.23 -4.86
N LEU A 7 12.38 -8.24 -5.74
CA LEU A 7 11.17 -8.96 -6.13
C LEU A 7 10.54 -9.72 -4.97
N ILE A 8 11.36 -10.48 -4.23
CA ILE A 8 10.93 -11.22 -3.04
C ILE A 8 10.39 -10.25 -2.00
N LEU A 9 11.11 -9.17 -1.71
CA LEU A 9 10.68 -8.16 -0.74
C LEU A 9 9.35 -7.53 -1.15
N SER A 10 9.20 -7.18 -2.44
CA SER A 10 7.96 -6.60 -2.98
C SER A 10 6.78 -7.56 -2.86
N LEU A 11 6.98 -8.84 -3.19
CA LEU A 11 5.96 -9.88 -3.05
C LEU A 11 5.54 -10.09 -1.60
N VAL A 12 6.50 -10.12 -0.66
CA VAL A 12 6.23 -10.27 0.77
C VAL A 12 5.41 -9.09 1.29
N ILE A 13 5.81 -7.86 0.96
CA ILE A 13 5.12 -6.63 1.37
C ILE A 13 3.71 -6.57 0.76
N LEU A 14 3.56 -6.93 -0.51
CA LEU A 14 2.27 -6.98 -1.20
C LEU A 14 1.35 -8.04 -0.58
N ALA A 15 1.87 -9.23 -0.29
CA ALA A 15 1.12 -10.32 0.33
C ALA A 15 0.67 -9.96 1.76
N MET A 16 1.53 -9.31 2.55
CA MET A 16 1.17 -8.79 3.87
C MET A 16 0.06 -7.73 3.77
N GLY A 17 0.19 -6.78 2.85
CA GLY A 17 -0.84 -5.77 2.58
C GLY A 17 -2.16 -6.38 2.13
N TRP A 18 -2.11 -7.47 1.34
CA TRP A 18 -3.29 -8.20 0.88
C TRP A 18 -3.97 -8.98 2.01
N CYS A 19 -3.21 -9.65 2.87
CA CYS A 19 -3.72 -10.32 4.07
C CYS A 19 -4.37 -9.35 5.05
N ALA A 20 -3.83 -8.15 5.16
CA ALA A 20 -4.48 -7.08 5.90
C ALA A 20 -5.76 -6.60 5.21
N TYR A 21 -5.72 -6.35 3.89
CA TYR A 21 -6.88 -5.90 3.10
C TYR A 21 -8.05 -6.89 3.16
N THR A 22 -7.79 -8.19 3.15
CA THR A 22 -8.81 -9.25 3.25
C THR A 22 -9.36 -9.44 4.66
N GLY A 23 -8.83 -8.71 5.65
CA GLY A 23 -9.28 -8.77 7.03
C GLY A 23 -8.81 -10.03 7.75
N ARG A 24 -7.80 -10.73 7.24
CA ARG A 24 -7.16 -11.84 7.95
C ARG A 24 -6.31 -11.30 9.10
N TRP A 25 -5.71 -10.13 8.93
CA TRP A 25 -4.92 -9.42 9.95
C TRP A 25 -5.62 -8.14 10.44
N ARG A 26 -6.87 -8.26 10.92
CA ARG A 26 -7.63 -7.10 11.43
C ARG A 26 -6.91 -6.35 12.56
N THR A 27 -6.17 -7.06 13.39
CA THR A 27 -5.42 -6.51 14.52
C THR A 27 -4.32 -5.55 14.09
N TRP A 28 -3.74 -5.75 12.89
CA TRP A 28 -2.66 -4.93 12.34
C TRP A 28 -3.15 -3.64 11.65
N LEU A 29 -4.46 -3.53 11.42
CA LEU A 29 -5.05 -2.36 10.74
C LEU A 29 -5.39 -1.22 11.68
N GLY A 30 -5.56 -1.50 12.97
CA GLY A 30 -6.01 -0.52 13.95
C GLY A 30 -4.87 0.01 14.80
N HIS A 31 -3.87 0.65 14.19
CA HIS A 31 -2.88 1.40 14.97
C HIS A 31 -3.33 2.86 15.09
N PRO A 32 -3.23 3.47 16.30
CA PRO A 32 -3.39 4.91 16.43
C PRO A 32 -2.36 5.57 15.50
N GLY A 33 -2.83 6.39 14.56
CA GLY A 33 -1.95 7.09 13.64
C GLY A 33 -1.05 8.08 14.39
N LEU A 34 -0.01 8.57 13.73
CA LEU A 34 0.91 9.58 14.27
C LEU A 34 0.20 10.88 14.69
N LEU A 35 -1.03 11.13 14.19
CA LEU A 35 -1.85 12.26 14.58
C LEU A 35 -2.91 11.85 15.62
N PRO A 36 -3.08 12.61 16.72
CA PRO A 36 -4.15 12.37 17.67
C PRO A 36 -5.51 12.50 16.95
N ARG A 37 -6.36 11.47 17.09
CA ARG A 37 -7.69 11.29 16.44
C ARG A 37 -7.70 10.74 15.01
N VAL A 38 -6.55 10.45 14.41
CA VAL A 38 -6.50 9.86 13.07
C VAL A 38 -6.02 8.42 13.15
N LYS A 39 -6.76 7.48 12.52
CA LYS A 39 -6.34 6.07 12.43
C LYS A 39 -5.37 5.92 11.27
N GLY A 40 -4.18 5.40 11.56
CA GLY A 40 -3.23 4.98 10.54
C GLY A 40 -3.59 3.58 10.05
N TYR A 41 -3.45 3.35 8.75
CA TYR A 41 -3.64 2.03 8.13
C TYR A 41 -2.34 1.58 7.45
N PRO A 42 -1.24 1.39 8.21
CA PRO A 42 0.09 1.07 7.68
C PRO A 42 0.05 -0.18 6.78
N ALA A 43 -0.77 -1.16 7.14
CA ALA A 43 -0.91 -2.40 6.36
C ALA A 43 -1.61 -2.19 5.00
N LEU A 44 -2.52 -1.22 4.88
CA LEU A 44 -3.05 -0.79 3.57
C LEU A 44 -1.99 -0.05 2.77
N GLY A 45 -1.21 0.82 3.42
CA GLY A 45 -0.04 1.43 2.81
C GLY A 45 0.91 0.41 2.21
N MET A 46 1.19 -0.68 2.94
CA MET A 46 2.08 -1.74 2.47
C MET A 46 1.57 -2.38 1.17
N LEU A 47 0.26 -2.50 0.98
CA LEU A 47 -0.28 -3.00 -0.29
C LEU A 47 0.07 -2.06 -1.45
N TYR A 48 -0.16 -0.75 -1.29
CA TYR A 48 0.09 0.24 -2.34
C TYR A 48 1.59 0.50 -2.56
N GLY A 49 2.36 0.58 -1.48
CA GLY A 49 3.82 0.70 -1.51
C GLY A 49 4.49 -0.55 -2.08
N GLY A 50 3.97 -1.74 -1.77
CA GLY A 50 4.40 -3.02 -2.33
C GLY A 50 4.13 -3.11 -3.83
N ALA A 51 2.99 -2.58 -4.31
CA ALA A 51 2.71 -2.49 -5.74
C ALA A 51 3.67 -1.51 -6.45
N GLY A 52 3.98 -0.37 -5.84
CA GLY A 52 4.99 0.57 -6.33
C GLY A 52 6.39 -0.04 -6.38
N LEU A 53 6.80 -0.74 -5.32
CA LEU A 53 8.08 -1.45 -5.25
C LEU A 53 8.17 -2.56 -6.30
N LEU A 54 7.12 -3.37 -6.45
CA LEU A 54 7.06 -4.43 -7.46
C LEU A 54 7.22 -3.83 -8.87
N THR A 55 6.51 -2.74 -9.15
CA THR A 55 6.62 -2.00 -10.42
C THR A 55 8.04 -1.48 -10.66
N GLY A 56 8.67 -0.90 -9.63
CA GLY A 56 10.06 -0.41 -9.72
C GLY A 56 11.08 -1.52 -9.90
N THR A 57 10.90 -2.66 -9.24
CA THR A 57 11.79 -3.82 -9.40
C THR A 57 11.65 -4.44 -10.79
N LEU A 58 10.44 -4.53 -11.34
CA LEU A 58 10.23 -4.99 -12.72
C LEU A 58 10.83 -4.02 -13.73
N LEU A 59 10.70 -2.70 -13.49
CA LEU A 59 11.30 -1.68 -14.35
C LEU A 59 12.84 -1.75 -14.36
N TRP A 60 13.46 -2.18 -13.25
CA TRP A 60 14.91 -2.32 -13.15
C TRP A 60 15.51 -3.39 -14.08
N ASP A 61 14.72 -4.39 -14.45
CA ASP A 61 15.14 -5.50 -15.32
C ASP A 61 14.82 -5.25 -16.81
N VAL A 62 13.98 -4.25 -17.10
CA VAL A 62 13.63 -3.90 -18.48
C VAL A 62 14.59 -2.84 -19.01
N ASP A 63 15.18 -3.11 -20.17
CA ASP A 63 15.99 -2.12 -20.90
C ASP A 63 15.18 -0.86 -21.21
N GLY A 64 15.66 0.28 -20.72
CA GLY A 64 14.98 1.57 -20.83
C GLY A 64 14.73 2.04 -22.26
N ASP A 65 15.51 1.54 -23.24
CA ASP A 65 15.31 1.80 -24.67
C ASP A 65 14.13 1.02 -25.29
N SER A 66 13.67 -0.04 -24.63
CA SER A 66 12.52 -0.84 -25.08
C SER A 66 11.17 -0.25 -24.65
N ILE A 67 11.17 0.68 -23.69
CA ILE A 67 9.95 1.23 -23.11
C ILE A 67 9.64 2.59 -23.75
N PRO A 68 8.44 2.79 -24.33
CA PRO A 68 8.03 4.10 -24.79
C PRO A 68 7.99 5.08 -23.60
N ARG A 69 8.63 6.25 -23.74
CA ARG A 69 8.68 7.33 -22.72
C ARG A 69 7.37 7.58 -21.96
N PRO A 70 6.17 7.62 -22.58
CA PRO A 70 4.92 7.78 -21.84
C PRO A 70 4.62 6.63 -20.87
N LEU A 71 4.96 5.39 -21.24
CA LEU A 71 4.78 4.23 -20.36
C LEU A 71 5.74 4.29 -19.17
N LEU A 72 6.99 4.71 -19.40
CA LEU A 72 7.96 4.96 -18.34
C LEU A 72 7.47 6.04 -17.37
N ALA A 73 6.88 7.13 -17.88
CA ALA A 73 6.29 8.17 -17.04
C ALA A 73 5.13 7.64 -16.19
N VAL A 74 4.23 6.82 -16.75
CA VAL A 74 3.14 6.19 -16.00
C VAL A 74 3.69 5.25 -14.91
N LEU A 75 4.70 4.44 -15.22
CA LEU A 75 5.35 3.54 -14.26
C LEU A 75 6.00 4.32 -13.12
N LEU A 76 6.68 5.42 -13.40
CA LEU A 76 7.24 6.31 -12.37
C LEU A 76 6.14 6.91 -11.49
N VAL A 77 5.02 7.34 -12.08
CA VAL A 77 3.86 7.84 -11.32
C VAL A 77 3.27 6.75 -10.43
N VAL A 78 3.23 5.49 -10.88
CA VAL A 78 2.79 4.35 -10.06
C VAL A 78 3.75 4.09 -8.90
N ILE A 79 5.07 4.17 -9.12
CA ILE A 79 6.08 3.99 -8.07
C ILE A 79 5.99 5.11 -7.03
N LEU A 80 6.03 6.37 -7.49
CA LEU A 80 5.90 7.56 -6.64
C LEU A 80 4.55 7.58 -5.91
N GLY A 81 3.48 7.25 -6.62
CA GLY A 81 2.14 7.12 -6.08
C GLY A 81 2.07 6.05 -4.99
N GLY A 82 2.64 4.86 -5.21
CA GLY A 82 2.69 3.78 -4.23
C GLY A 82 3.43 4.18 -2.95
N ILE A 83 4.61 4.78 -3.08
CA ILE A 83 5.41 5.28 -1.94
C ILE A 83 4.68 6.41 -1.21
N TRP A 84 4.10 7.35 -1.95
CA TRP A 84 3.32 8.44 -1.37
C TRP A 84 2.11 7.93 -0.61
N THR A 85 1.39 6.96 -1.17
CA THR A 85 0.23 6.33 -0.55
C THR A 85 0.63 5.57 0.72
N PHE A 86 1.80 4.91 0.70
CA PHE A 86 2.38 4.29 1.89
C PHE A 86 2.66 5.33 3.00
N LEU A 87 3.31 6.44 2.66
CA LEU A 87 3.58 7.53 3.62
C LEU A 87 2.28 8.13 4.18
N MET A 88 1.30 8.40 3.30
CA MET A 88 -0.01 8.89 3.71
C MET A 88 -0.71 7.89 4.63
N SER A 89 -0.63 6.59 4.36
CA SER A 89 -1.27 5.57 5.20
C SER A 89 -0.80 5.55 6.66
N LEU A 90 0.41 6.03 6.94
CA LEU A 90 0.97 6.13 8.30
C LEU A 90 0.35 7.27 9.11
N VAL A 91 -0.08 8.32 8.43
CA VAL A 91 -0.60 9.55 9.03
C VAL A 91 -2.12 9.58 8.96
N TRP A 92 -2.66 9.34 7.76
CA TRP A 92 -4.08 9.39 7.43
C TRP A 92 -4.36 8.72 6.08
N LEU A 93 -5.27 7.74 6.06
CA LEU A 93 -5.76 7.18 4.80
C LEU A 93 -7.15 7.75 4.48
N PRO A 94 -7.37 8.32 3.27
CA PRO A 94 -8.68 8.85 2.91
C PRO A 94 -9.72 7.73 2.80
N ARG A 95 -10.96 8.04 3.20
CA ARG A 95 -12.05 7.05 3.35
C ARG A 95 -12.33 6.22 2.09
N PHE A 96 -12.07 6.72 0.88
CA PHE A 96 -12.30 5.94 -0.34
C PHE A 96 -11.34 4.74 -0.49
N MET A 97 -10.15 4.80 0.10
CA MET A 97 -9.12 3.73 0.03
C MET A 97 -9.30 2.66 1.10
N ILE A 98 -10.19 2.90 2.07
CA ILE A 98 -10.47 1.97 3.17
C ILE A 98 -11.43 0.86 2.66
N PRO A 99 -11.13 -0.42 2.94
CA PRO A 99 -11.99 -1.54 2.55
C PRO A 99 -13.39 -1.40 3.13
N ARG A 100 -14.41 -1.88 2.40
CA ARG A 100 -15.82 -1.79 2.84
C ARG A 100 -16.07 -2.44 4.20
N TRP A 101 -15.38 -3.54 4.50
CA TRP A 101 -15.53 -4.25 5.77
C TRP A 101 -14.99 -3.46 6.97
N VAL A 102 -13.95 -2.63 6.77
CA VAL A 102 -13.42 -1.75 7.84
C VAL A 102 -14.42 -0.64 8.14
N LYS A 103 -15.03 -0.04 7.10
CA LYS A 103 -16.08 0.98 7.28
C LYS A 103 -17.29 0.43 8.05
N MET A 104 -17.70 -0.80 7.73
CA MET A 104 -18.77 -1.48 8.47
C MET A 104 -18.39 -1.71 9.93
N ALA A 105 -17.16 -2.15 10.22
CA ALA A 105 -16.69 -2.38 11.58
C ALA A 105 -16.59 -1.08 12.41
N GLU A 106 -16.27 0.06 11.78
CA GLU A 106 -16.27 1.36 12.45
C GLU A 106 -17.68 1.86 12.75
N ASN A 107 -18.61 1.76 11.80
CA ASN A 107 -20.00 2.16 12.02
C ASN A 107 -20.66 1.34 13.14
N VAL A 108 -20.39 0.03 13.22
CA VAL A 108 -20.92 -0.81 14.32
C VAL A 108 -20.40 -0.35 15.68
N LYS A 109 -19.13 0.07 15.78
CA LYS A 109 -18.58 0.61 17.03
C LYS A 109 -19.16 1.97 17.42
N GLU A 110 -19.42 2.85 16.46
CA GLU A 110 -20.07 4.15 16.71
C GLU A 110 -21.54 4.00 17.15
N HIS A 111 -22.25 2.96 16.72
CA HIS A 111 -23.65 2.74 17.10
C HIS A 111 -23.81 1.88 18.36
N ALA A 112 -22.72 1.29 18.86
CA ALA A 112 -22.70 0.43 20.05
C ALA A 112 -22.12 1.13 21.30
N GLY A 113 -21.65 2.36 21.18
CA GLY A 113 -21.20 3.22 22.28
C GLY A 113 -22.17 4.34 22.54
#